data_AF-A0AAN9YHX7-F1
#
_entry.id   AF-A0AAN9YHX7-F1
#
_cell.length_a   1.000
_cell.length_b   1.000
_cell.length_c   1.000
_cell.angle_alpha   90.00
_cell.angle_beta   90.00
_cell.angle_gamma   90.00
#
_symmetry.space_group_name_H-M   'P 1'
#
loop_
_entity.id
_entity.type
_entity.pdbx_description
1 polymer ?
#
loop_
_entity_poly.entity_id
_entity_poly.type
_entity_poly.pdbx_seq_one_letter_code
_entity_poly.pdbx_strand_id
1 'polypeptide(L)'
;MSGDHVHDSALWDYCDTGRRWDPVSSAYFYRFDPVTSKLTRIFTPGSPGVGNSTSFLYYAGRWGDLQYPDDNPRQQTVPYFGMKRYVSGPTGPLTKQLVRKQLSPGRRQKMSWVQWGVGIFMSMYPTFFRGWRAWLSGIVFIGLLVSIVFGIRYAVKRYRLRTKGYKKIDTGADIPLDSMGYRDDTAANYANANDA
;
A
#
# COMPACT_ATOMS: atom_id res chain seq x y z
N MET A 1 30.06 4.14 1.37
CA MET A 1 29.07 4.96 0.67
C MET A 1 27.94 4.03 0.27
N SER A 2 26.72 4.29 0.74
CA SER A 2 25.53 3.59 0.24
C SER A 2 25.40 3.98 -1.24
N GLY A 3 25.35 3.03 -2.15
CA GLY A 3 25.18 3.32 -3.57
C GLY A 3 23.79 3.89 -3.78
N ASP A 4 23.71 5.14 -4.23
CA ASP A 4 22.44 5.76 -4.60
C ASP A 4 22.21 5.40 -6.07
N HIS A 5 21.48 4.30 -6.29
CA HIS A 5 21.27 3.77 -7.63
C HIS A 5 19.93 4.26 -8.17
N VAL A 6 19.92 4.81 -9.39
CA VAL A 6 18.71 5.34 -10.05
C VAL A 6 17.57 4.31 -10.10
N HIS A 7 17.93 3.02 -10.16
CA HIS A 7 17.00 1.90 -10.15
C HIS A 7 16.11 1.88 -8.90
N ASP A 8 16.62 2.30 -7.74
CA ASP A 8 15.88 2.28 -6.47
C ASP A 8 14.68 3.25 -6.46
N SER A 9 14.71 4.25 -7.34
CA SER A 9 13.63 5.23 -7.50
C SER A 9 12.57 4.82 -8.54
N ALA A 10 12.93 3.92 -9.45
CA ALA A 10 12.17 3.65 -10.67
C ALA A 10 11.64 2.22 -10.76
N LEU A 11 12.31 1.27 -10.10
CA LEU A 11 11.99 -0.15 -10.15
C LEU A 11 11.31 -0.56 -8.83
N TRP A 12 10.09 -1.06 -8.95
CA TRP A 12 9.38 -1.68 -7.84
C TRP A 12 9.24 -3.17 -8.12
N ASP A 13 9.96 -4.00 -7.35
CA ASP A 13 9.87 -5.45 -7.46
C ASP A 13 8.72 -5.97 -6.58
N TYR A 14 7.67 -6.48 -7.23
CA TYR A 14 6.53 -7.10 -6.57
C TYR A 14 6.56 -8.60 -6.86
N CYS A 15 7.02 -9.37 -5.88
CA CYS A 15 7.07 -10.83 -5.95
C CYS A 15 5.88 -11.47 -5.22
N ASP A 16 5.33 -12.54 -5.78
CA ASP A 16 4.42 -13.42 -5.05
C ASP A 16 5.18 -14.15 -3.93
N THR A 17 4.46 -14.53 -2.88
CA THR A 17 4.99 -15.30 -1.74
C THR A 17 5.61 -16.63 -2.14
N GLY A 18 5.14 -17.24 -3.23
CA GLY A 18 5.77 -18.40 -3.87
C GLY A 18 5.91 -19.63 -2.97
N ARG A 19 6.62 -20.64 -3.46
CA ARG A 19 7.01 -21.80 -2.65
C ARG A 19 8.26 -21.43 -1.83
N ARG A 20 8.27 -21.74 -0.53
CA ARG A 20 9.48 -21.61 0.28
C ARG A 20 10.53 -22.59 -0.23
N TRP A 21 11.67 -22.05 -0.63
CA TRP A 21 12.85 -22.82 -1.00
C TRP A 21 13.81 -22.84 0.18
N ASP A 22 14.39 -24.00 0.48
CA ASP A 22 15.50 -24.10 1.44
C ASP A 22 16.83 -23.84 0.70
N PRO A 23 17.42 -22.64 0.86
CA PRO A 23 18.65 -22.29 0.17
C PRO A 23 19.85 -23.12 0.65
N VAL A 24 19.79 -23.72 1.85
CA VAL A 24 20.91 -24.46 2.43
C VAL A 24 21.12 -25.79 1.70
N SER A 25 20.03 -26.44 1.28
CA SER A 25 20.05 -27.75 0.60
C SER A 25 20.89 -27.79 -0.69
N SER A 26 21.13 -26.63 -1.33
CA SER A 26 21.90 -26.51 -2.58
C SER A 26 23.02 -25.47 -2.51
N ALA A 27 23.33 -24.96 -1.32
CA ALA A 27 24.37 -23.97 -1.13
C ALA A 27 25.77 -24.59 -1.11
N TYR A 28 26.72 -23.92 -1.77
CA TYR A 28 28.15 -24.16 -1.59
C TYR A 28 28.72 -23.13 -0.62
N PHE A 29 29.41 -23.60 0.42
CA PHE A 29 29.99 -22.75 1.44
C PHE A 29 31.47 -22.49 1.16
N TYR A 30 31.88 -21.23 1.32
CA TYR A 30 33.25 -20.79 1.12
C TYR A 30 33.68 -19.85 2.25
N ARG A 31 34.97 -19.90 2.59
CA ARG A 31 35.66 -18.93 3.42
C ARG A 31 36.44 -17.97 2.53
N PHE A 32 36.16 -16.68 2.65
CA PHE A 32 36.90 -15.63 1.96
C PHE A 32 37.82 -14.92 2.95
N ASP A 33 39.11 -14.83 2.61
CA ASP A 33 40.08 -14.01 3.33
C ASP A 33 40.19 -12.63 2.65
N PRO A 34 39.78 -11.54 3.31
CA PRO A 34 39.78 -10.21 2.72
C PRO A 34 41.17 -9.59 2.57
N VAL A 35 42.18 -10.06 3.31
CA VAL A 35 43.56 -9.53 3.23
C VAL A 35 44.26 -10.11 2.00
N THR A 36 44.13 -11.42 1.80
CA THR A 36 44.79 -12.13 0.69
C THR A 36 43.89 -12.28 -0.54
N SER A 37 42.60 -11.89 -0.45
CA SER A 37 41.57 -12.13 -1.46
C SER A 37 41.41 -13.61 -1.84
N LYS A 38 41.78 -14.52 -0.94
CA LYS A 38 41.76 -15.96 -1.18
C LYS A 38 40.43 -16.57 -0.79
N LEU A 39 39.84 -17.33 -1.70
CA LEU A 39 38.65 -18.14 -1.47
C LEU A 39 39.02 -19.60 -1.22
N THR A 40 38.53 -20.16 -0.12
CA THR A 40 38.70 -21.57 0.26
C THR A 40 37.34 -22.21 0.42
N ARG A 41 37.10 -23.36 -0.21
CA ARG A 41 35.84 -24.09 -0.07
C ARG A 41 35.74 -24.74 1.31
N ILE A 42 34.55 -24.69 1.91
CA ILE A 42 34.22 -25.41 3.14
C ILE A 42 33.57 -26.72 2.70
N PHE A 43 34.24 -27.84 2.96
CA PHE A 43 33.72 -29.16 2.60
C PHE A 43 32.85 -29.72 3.72
N THR A 44 31.69 -30.23 3.35
CA THR A 44 30.93 -31.15 4.20
C THR A 44 31.62 -32.53 4.21
N PRO A 45 31.64 -33.24 5.36
CA PRO A 45 32.16 -34.61 5.41
C PRO A 45 31.50 -35.48 4.33
N GLY A 46 32.31 -36.16 3.51
CA GLY A 46 31.83 -37.04 2.43
C GLY A 46 31.60 -36.37 1.06
N SER A 47 31.87 -35.07 0.89
CA SER A 47 31.77 -34.42 -0.42
C SER A 47 32.98 -34.80 -1.31
N PRO A 48 32.77 -35.27 -2.56
CA PRO A 48 33.87 -35.59 -3.46
C PRO A 48 34.65 -34.30 -3.78
N GLY A 49 35.93 -34.29 -3.44
CA GLY A 49 36.86 -33.18 -3.67
C GLY A 49 37.19 -33.02 -5.14
N VAL A 50 36.22 -32.59 -5.95
CA VAL A 50 36.36 -32.50 -7.40
C VAL A 50 36.40 -31.04 -7.84
N GLY A 51 37.55 -30.63 -8.38
CA GLY A 51 37.71 -29.44 -9.21
C GLY A 51 38.01 -28.12 -8.50
N ASN A 52 38.50 -27.16 -9.30
CA ASN A 52 38.77 -25.78 -8.89
C ASN A 52 37.44 -25.01 -8.70
N SER A 53 36.75 -25.27 -7.59
CA SER A 53 35.43 -24.68 -7.29
C SER A 53 35.49 -23.19 -6.90
N THR A 54 36.67 -22.57 -6.93
CA THR A 54 36.89 -21.18 -6.50
C THR A 54 37.19 -20.23 -7.65
N SER A 55 37.40 -20.76 -8.87
CA SER A 55 37.77 -19.99 -10.06
C SER A 55 36.78 -18.88 -10.42
N PHE A 56 35.48 -19.09 -10.14
CA PHE A 56 34.44 -18.11 -10.44
C PHE A 56 34.72 -16.73 -9.82
N LEU A 57 35.33 -16.67 -8.63
CA LEU A 57 35.62 -15.41 -7.94
C LEU A 57 36.72 -14.59 -8.64
N TYR A 58 37.68 -15.27 -9.25
CA TYR A 58 38.87 -14.67 -9.85
C TYR A 58 38.70 -14.30 -11.32
N TYR A 59 37.53 -14.56 -11.90
CA TYR A 59 37.20 -14.07 -13.24
C TYR A 59 37.26 -12.54 -13.25
N ALA A 60 38.18 -11.96 -14.01
CA ALA A 60 38.41 -10.51 -14.08
C ALA A 60 37.66 -9.83 -15.24
N GLY A 61 36.95 -10.58 -16.08
CA GLY A 61 36.18 -10.02 -17.19
C GLY A 61 34.89 -9.34 -16.72
N ARG A 62 34.10 -8.84 -17.68
CA ARG A 62 32.79 -8.24 -17.42
C ARG A 62 31.71 -9.32 -17.43
N TRP A 63 30.73 -9.16 -16.56
CA TRP A 63 29.57 -10.04 -16.52
C TRP A 63 28.51 -9.55 -17.53
N GLY A 64 27.96 -10.46 -18.32
CA GLY A 64 26.94 -10.14 -19.32
C GLY A 64 27.47 -9.45 -20.57
N ASP A 65 26.55 -8.99 -21.40
CA ASP A 65 26.86 -8.38 -22.69
C ASP A 65 27.37 -6.94 -22.54
N LEU A 66 28.09 -6.48 -23.55
CA LEU A 66 28.47 -5.07 -23.65
C LEU A 66 27.23 -4.23 -23.94
N GLN A 67 27.18 -3.05 -23.33
CA GLN A 67 26.20 -2.03 -23.68
C GLN A 67 26.28 -1.69 -25.17
N TYR A 68 25.13 -1.61 -25.84
CA TYR A 68 25.07 -1.14 -27.21
C TYR A 68 25.27 0.39 -27.30
N PRO A 69 25.77 0.88 -28.44
CA PRO A 69 25.75 2.31 -28.77
C PRO A 69 24.35 2.92 -28.63
N ASP A 70 24.29 4.20 -28.27
CA ASP A 70 23.02 4.89 -27.97
C ASP A 70 22.14 5.12 -29.20
N ASP A 71 22.73 5.09 -30.39
CA ASP A 71 22.07 5.16 -31.70
C ASP A 71 21.58 3.79 -32.19
N ASN A 72 21.94 2.70 -31.51
CA ASN A 72 21.52 1.36 -31.92
C ASN A 72 20.00 1.19 -31.73
N PRO A 73 19.24 0.72 -32.74
CA PRO A 73 17.78 0.59 -32.65
C PRO A 73 17.32 -0.40 -31.56
N ARG A 74 18.19 -1.31 -31.11
CA ARG A 74 17.89 -2.25 -30.00
C ARG A 74 18.10 -1.61 -28.62
N GLN A 75 18.81 -0.50 -28.55
CA GLN A 75 19.17 0.21 -27.32
C GLN A 75 18.05 1.19 -26.92
N GLN A 76 17.10 0.71 -26.11
CA GLN A 76 16.04 1.57 -25.57
C GLN A 76 16.50 2.24 -24.28
N THR A 77 16.15 3.52 -24.11
CA THR A 77 16.43 4.29 -22.89
C THR A 77 15.13 4.83 -22.32
N VAL A 78 14.93 4.65 -21.01
CA VAL A 78 13.76 5.19 -20.31
C VAL A 78 13.94 6.72 -20.18
N PRO A 79 13.11 7.55 -20.84
CA PRO A 79 13.40 8.98 -21.03
C PRO A 79 13.56 9.77 -19.72
N TYR A 80 12.80 9.42 -18.69
CA TYR A 80 12.80 10.15 -17.41
C TYR A 80 13.89 9.69 -16.43
N PHE A 81 14.30 8.43 -16.52
CA PHE A 81 15.26 7.83 -15.58
C PHE A 81 16.65 7.64 -16.20
N GLY A 82 16.80 7.85 -17.51
CA GLY A 82 18.06 7.59 -18.23
C GLY A 82 18.51 6.12 -18.18
N MET A 83 17.61 5.21 -17.79
CA MET A 83 17.94 3.79 -17.66
C MET A 83 18.00 3.15 -19.04
N LYS A 84 19.17 2.61 -19.35
CA LYS A 84 19.46 1.92 -20.59
C LYS A 84 19.04 0.46 -20.53
N ARG A 85 18.45 -0.06 -21.62
CA ARG A 85 17.99 -1.45 -21.72
C ARG A 85 19.15 -2.44 -21.60
N TYR A 86 20.24 -2.18 -22.31
CA TYR A 86 21.49 -2.94 -22.16
C TYR A 86 22.53 -2.03 -21.53
N VAL A 87 23.10 -2.51 -20.42
CA VAL A 87 24.20 -1.85 -19.71
C VAL A 87 25.31 -2.87 -19.52
N SER A 88 26.55 -2.42 -19.65
CA SER A 88 27.68 -3.30 -19.41
C SER A 88 27.67 -3.71 -17.95
N GLY A 89 27.78 -5.00 -17.67
CA GLY A 89 27.85 -5.45 -16.29
C GLY A 89 29.17 -5.06 -15.61
N PRO A 90 29.23 -5.24 -14.28
CA PRO A 90 30.42 -4.95 -13.51
C PRO A 90 31.58 -5.85 -13.96
N THR A 91 32.79 -5.37 -13.66
CA THR A 91 34.00 -6.21 -13.76
C THR A 91 33.90 -7.31 -12.69
N GLY A 92 34.66 -8.39 -12.84
CA GLY A 92 34.71 -9.60 -12.01
C GLY A 92 34.19 -9.56 -10.56
N PRO A 93 33.76 -10.70 -9.97
CA PRO A 93 33.11 -10.72 -8.66
C PRO A 93 33.94 -10.11 -7.53
N LEU A 94 35.26 -10.18 -7.65
CA LEU A 94 36.19 -9.60 -6.69
C LEU A 94 36.10 -8.06 -6.59
N THR A 95 35.62 -7.39 -7.64
CA THR A 95 35.40 -5.93 -7.62
C THR A 95 34.15 -5.53 -6.83
N LYS A 96 33.27 -6.49 -6.50
CA LYS A 96 32.20 -6.23 -5.55
C LYS A 96 32.76 -6.08 -4.14
N GLN A 97 32.09 -5.28 -3.33
CA GLN A 97 32.42 -5.11 -1.91
C GLN A 97 32.02 -6.37 -1.11
N LEU A 98 32.77 -7.47 -1.27
CA LEU A 98 32.50 -8.77 -0.62
C LEU A 98 32.54 -8.68 0.90
N VAL A 99 33.38 -7.79 1.44
CA VAL A 99 33.43 -7.48 2.86
C VAL A 99 32.40 -6.41 3.16
N ARG A 100 31.23 -6.85 3.63
CA ARG A 100 30.17 -5.94 4.07
C ARG A 100 30.65 -5.19 5.32
N LYS A 101 30.73 -3.86 5.25
CA LYS A 101 31.10 -3.03 6.40
C LYS A 101 30.03 -3.03 7.49
N GLN A 102 28.77 -3.25 7.13
CA GLN A 102 27.61 -3.25 8.03
C GLN A 102 26.62 -4.32 7.58
N LEU A 103 25.95 -4.98 8.54
CA LEU A 103 24.93 -5.99 8.25
C LEU A 103 23.68 -5.36 7.61
N SER A 104 23.35 -4.13 7.99
CA SER A 104 22.24 -3.33 7.49
C SER A 104 22.74 -2.01 6.89
N PRO A 105 21.99 -1.38 5.97
CA PRO A 105 22.31 -0.03 5.50
C PRO A 105 22.31 0.92 6.70
N GLY A 106 23.43 1.60 6.98
CA GLY A 106 23.57 2.52 8.12
C GLY A 106 22.63 3.74 8.10
N ARG A 107 21.84 3.91 7.03
CA ARG A 107 20.82 4.96 6.94
C ARG A 107 19.53 4.33 6.39
N ARG A 108 18.45 4.38 7.16
CA ARG A 108 17.10 4.12 6.62
C ARG A 108 16.84 5.14 5.52
N GLN A 109 16.62 4.67 4.29
CA GLN A 109 16.21 5.54 3.20
C GLN A 109 14.87 6.16 3.59
N LYS A 110 14.77 7.50 3.58
CA LYS A 110 13.49 8.17 3.84
C LYS A 110 12.61 7.94 2.62
N MET A 111 11.50 7.20 2.78
CA MET A 111 10.55 6.98 1.70
C MET A 111 9.98 8.32 1.24
N SER A 112 10.07 8.57 -0.07
CA SER A 112 9.37 9.71 -0.68
C SER A 112 7.86 9.51 -0.59
N TRP A 113 7.09 10.60 -0.52
CA TRP A 113 5.62 10.56 -0.58
C TRP A 113 5.09 9.78 -1.79
N VAL A 114 5.80 9.85 -2.91
CA VAL A 114 5.48 9.07 -4.12
C VAL A 114 5.69 7.58 -3.88
N GLN A 115 6.82 7.18 -3.29
CA GLN A 115 7.10 5.77 -2.98
C GLN A 115 6.11 5.20 -1.97
N TRP A 116 5.72 6.00 -0.97
CA TRP A 116 4.69 5.61 -0.01
C TRP A 116 3.33 5.41 -0.68
N GLY A 117 2.92 6.35 -1.55
CA GLY A 117 1.68 6.25 -2.32
C GLY A 117 1.65 5.03 -3.25
N VAL A 118 2.74 4.79 -3.98
CA VAL A 118 2.91 3.59 -4.82
C VAL A 118 2.85 2.32 -3.98
N GLY A 119 3.47 2.31 -2.80
CA GLY A 119 3.41 1.17 -1.88
C GLY A 119 1.98 0.85 -1.41
N ILE A 120 1.19 1.87 -1.08
CA ILE A 120 -0.23 1.69 -0.74
C ILE A 120 -0.99 1.11 -1.93
N PHE A 121 -0.85 1.73 -3.12
CA PHE A 121 -1.52 1.26 -4.33
C PHE A 121 -1.18 -0.22 -4.63
N MET A 122 0.11 -0.57 -4.57
CA MET A 122 0.56 -1.95 -4.81
C MET A 122 0.09 -2.93 -3.74
N SER A 123 -0.09 -2.51 -2.49
CA SER A 123 -0.68 -3.38 -1.45
C SER A 123 -2.17 -3.65 -1.67
N MET A 124 -2.88 -2.70 -2.27
CA MET A 124 -4.29 -2.82 -2.64
C MET A 124 -4.50 -3.54 -3.97
N TYR A 125 -3.46 -3.59 -4.81
CA TYR A 125 -3.55 -4.16 -6.16
C TYR A 125 -4.04 -5.62 -6.20
N PRO A 126 -3.54 -6.56 -5.39
CA PRO A 126 -3.97 -7.97 -5.43
C PRO A 126 -5.38 -8.19 -4.91
N THR A 127 -5.81 -7.36 -3.97
CA THR A 127 -7.09 -7.49 -3.25
C THR A 127 -8.23 -6.79 -3.97
N PHE A 128 -7.97 -5.60 -4.50
CA PHE A 128 -9.02 -4.73 -5.06
C PHE A 128 -8.90 -4.51 -6.56
N PHE A 129 -7.72 -4.58 -7.17
CA PHE A 129 -7.52 -4.13 -8.56
C PHE A 129 -7.09 -5.25 -9.53
N ARG A 130 -7.02 -6.50 -9.06
CA ARG A 130 -6.64 -7.65 -9.89
C ARG A 130 -7.84 -8.47 -10.36
N GLY A 131 -8.06 -8.51 -11.67
CA GLY A 131 -9.07 -9.36 -12.31
C GLY A 131 -10.52 -8.98 -12.00
N TRP A 132 -11.39 -9.97 -11.80
CA TRP A 132 -12.82 -9.77 -11.53
C TRP A 132 -13.11 -8.94 -10.26
N ARG A 133 -12.21 -8.98 -9.27
CA ARG A 133 -12.34 -8.23 -8.01
C ARG A 133 -12.29 -6.71 -8.20
N ALA A 134 -11.71 -6.24 -9.31
CA ALA A 134 -11.71 -4.82 -9.69
C ALA A 134 -13.10 -4.27 -10.01
N TRP A 135 -13.94 -5.08 -10.64
CA TRP A 135 -15.32 -4.71 -10.93
C TRP A 135 -16.16 -4.66 -9.65
N LEU A 136 -15.97 -5.65 -8.77
CA LEU A 136 -16.64 -5.68 -7.47
C LEU A 136 -16.23 -4.51 -6.57
N SER A 137 -14.94 -4.17 -6.52
CA SER A 137 -14.46 -3.02 -5.73
C SER A 137 -14.99 -1.70 -6.30
N GLY A 138 -15.06 -1.57 -7.63
CA GLY A 138 -15.68 -0.43 -8.31
C GLY A 138 -17.15 -0.23 -7.95
N ILE A 139 -17.95 -1.30 -7.95
CA ILE A 139 -19.38 -1.24 -7.59
C ILE A 139 -19.56 -0.77 -6.14
N VAL A 140 -18.79 -1.34 -5.20
CA VAL A 140 -18.86 -0.94 -3.79
C VAL A 140 -18.49 0.54 -3.62
N PHE A 141 -17.46 1.01 -4.33
CA PHE A 141 -17.04 2.41 -4.26
C PHE A 141 -18.10 3.38 -4.81
N ILE A 142 -18.72 3.03 -5.95
CA ILE A 142 -19.84 3.79 -6.52
C ILE A 142 -21.02 3.82 -5.53
N GLY A 143 -21.37 2.67 -4.93
CA GLY A 143 -22.42 2.60 -3.92
C GLY A 143 -22.15 3.50 -2.70
N LEU A 144 -20.90 3.55 -2.24
CA LEU A 144 -20.47 4.40 -1.12
C LEU A 144 -20.55 5.89 -1.49
N LEU A 145 -20.15 6.27 -2.71
CA LEU A 145 -20.31 7.65 -3.20
C LEU A 145 -21.78 8.06 -3.29
N VAL A 146 -22.64 7.18 -3.81
CA VAL A 146 -24.09 7.45 -3.89
C VAL A 146 -24.70 7.60 -2.50
N SER A 147 -24.32 6.76 -1.54
CA SER A 147 -24.83 6.85 -0.16
C SER A 147 -24.40 8.14 0.52
N ILE A 148 -23.17 8.60 0.30
CA ILE A 148 -22.68 9.90 0.78
C ILE A 148 -23.50 11.04 0.19
N VAL A 149 -23.75 11.05 -1.11
CA VAL A 149 -24.55 12.10 -1.77
C VAL A 149 -25.98 12.11 -1.23
N PHE A 150 -26.61 10.95 -1.08
CA PHE A 150 -27.94 10.83 -0.47
C PHE A 150 -27.94 11.27 0.99
N GLY A 151 -26.91 10.93 1.77
CA GLY A 151 -26.72 11.36 3.15
C GLY A 151 -26.60 12.88 3.27
N ILE A 152 -25.82 13.52 2.40
CA ILE A 152 -25.68 14.99 2.35
C ILE A 152 -27.02 15.63 1.97
N ARG A 153 -27.70 15.12 0.93
CA ARG A 153 -29.03 15.60 0.52
C ARG A 153 -30.04 15.49 1.67
N TYR A 154 -30.04 14.37 2.37
CA TYR A 154 -30.90 14.13 3.52
C TYR A 154 -30.57 15.08 4.69
N ALA A 155 -29.29 15.26 5.00
CA ALA A 155 -28.83 16.17 6.04
C ALA A 155 -29.21 17.64 5.73
N VAL A 156 -29.01 18.09 4.48
CA VAL A 156 -29.40 19.43 4.03
C VAL A 156 -30.93 19.60 4.09
N LYS A 157 -31.70 18.61 3.65
CA LYS A 157 -33.17 18.65 3.74
C LYS A 157 -33.62 18.73 5.21
N ARG A 158 -33.03 17.92 6.09
CA ARG A 158 -33.31 17.90 7.53
C ARG A 158 -32.93 19.21 8.21
N TYR A 159 -31.80 19.81 7.82
CA TYR A 159 -31.37 21.11 8.29
C TYR A 159 -32.32 22.22 7.84
N ARG A 160 -32.70 22.26 6.55
CA ARG A 160 -33.68 23.21 6.00
C ARG A 160 -35.06 23.12 6.65
N LEU A 161 -35.51 21.91 6.97
CA LEU A 161 -36.77 21.67 7.70
C LEU A 161 -36.69 22.20 9.14
N ARG A 162 -35.55 22.03 9.81
CA ARG A 162 -35.33 22.56 11.17
C ARG A 162 -35.20 24.09 11.20
N THR A 163 -34.60 24.71 10.18
CA THR A 163 -34.50 26.17 10.08
C THR A 163 -35.80 26.85 9.66
N LYS A 164 -36.75 26.13 9.06
CA LYS A 164 -38.15 26.59 8.88
C LYS A 164 -38.93 26.41 10.19
N GLY A 165 -38.45 27.04 11.26
CA GLY A 165 -39.20 27.18 12.50
C GLY A 165 -40.38 28.14 12.32
N TYR A 166 -41.55 27.71 12.81
CA TYR A 166 -42.81 28.44 13.01
C TYR A 166 -43.06 29.68 12.15
N LYS A 167 -43.87 29.52 11.10
CA LYS A 167 -44.59 30.64 10.49
C LYS A 167 -45.65 31.08 11.50
N LYS A 168 -45.44 32.22 12.18
CA LYS A 168 -46.48 32.87 12.99
C LYS A 168 -47.70 33.05 12.09
N ILE A 169 -48.81 32.43 12.45
CA ILE A 169 -50.10 32.65 11.79
C ILE A 169 -50.45 34.11 12.07
N ASP A 170 -50.74 34.89 11.03
CA ASP A 170 -51.10 36.30 11.16
C ASP A 170 -52.25 36.44 12.16
N THR A 171 -52.01 37.26 13.17
CA THR A 171 -52.94 37.59 14.25
C THR A 171 -53.97 38.56 13.69
N GLY A 172 -54.93 38.03 12.92
CA GLY A 172 -56.00 38.81 12.30
C GLY A 172 -57.33 38.06 12.18
N ALA A 173 -57.41 36.83 12.69
CA ALA A 173 -58.66 36.11 12.85
C ALA A 173 -58.77 35.74 14.32
N ASP A 174 -59.56 36.51 15.06
CA ASP A 174 -59.95 36.21 16.42
C ASP A 174 -60.56 34.80 16.43
N ILE A 175 -59.87 33.86 17.07
CA ILE A 175 -60.46 32.57 17.41
C ILE A 175 -61.41 32.87 18.56
N PRO A 176 -62.74 32.77 18.39
CA PRO A 176 -63.64 33.00 19.51
C PRO A 176 -63.36 31.90 20.53
N LEU A 177 -62.87 32.30 21.69
CA LEU A 177 -62.87 31.47 22.89
C LEU A 177 -64.33 31.34 23.32
N ASP A 178 -65.04 30.40 22.70
CA ASP A 178 -66.30 29.93 23.26
C ASP A 178 -65.95 29.31 24.62
N SER A 179 -66.55 29.87 25.67
CA SER A 179 -66.28 29.49 27.04
C SER A 179 -66.65 28.03 27.21
N MET A 180 -65.65 27.15 27.22
CA MET A 180 -65.81 25.79 27.73
C MET A 180 -66.21 25.92 29.20
N GLY A 181 -67.52 25.83 29.46
CA GLY A 181 -68.07 25.75 30.80
C GLY A 181 -67.41 24.58 31.51
N TYR A 182 -66.66 24.89 32.56
CA TYR A 182 -66.10 23.90 33.47
C TYR A 182 -67.25 23.15 34.13
N ARG A 183 -67.60 21.98 33.59
CA ARG A 183 -68.52 21.04 34.23
C ARG A 183 -67.72 20.26 35.26
N ASP A 184 -67.95 20.60 36.51
CA ASP A 184 -67.39 19.94 37.68
C ASP A 184 -68.14 18.60 37.90
N ASP A 185 -67.84 17.59 37.08
CA ASP A 185 -68.45 16.25 37.18
C ASP A 185 -68.00 15.51 38.47
N THR A 186 -67.09 16.11 39.25
CA THR A 186 -66.63 15.60 40.54
C THR A 186 -67.61 15.81 41.70
N ALA A 187 -68.58 16.73 41.59
CA ALA A 187 -69.58 16.97 42.63
C ALA A 187 -70.78 15.98 42.57
N ALA A 188 -71.08 15.40 41.40
CA ALA A 188 -72.26 14.55 41.21
C ALA A 188 -72.08 13.11 41.76
N ASN A 189 -70.84 12.62 41.89
CA ASN A 189 -70.58 11.25 42.34
C ASN A 189 -70.49 11.07 43.87
N TYR A 190 -70.39 12.16 44.65
CA TYR A 190 -70.40 12.08 46.12
C TYR A 190 -71.80 12.24 46.74
N ALA A 191 -72.80 12.70 45.98
CA ALA A 191 -74.19 12.81 46.44
C ALA A 191 -74.93 11.46 46.40
N ASN A 192 -74.59 10.57 45.45
CA ASN A 192 -75.24 9.24 45.31
C ASN A 192 -74.59 8.12 46.16
N ALA A 193 -73.54 8.43 46.93
CA ALA A 193 -72.86 7.47 47.80
C ALA A 193 -73.34 7.53 49.27
N ASN A 194 -74.24 8.46 49.62
CA ASN A 194 -74.72 8.67 50.99
C ASN A 194 -76.22 8.34 51.19
N ASP A 195 -76.90 7.78 50.18
CA ASP A 195 -78.30 7.32 50.27
C ASP A 195 -78.41 5.78 50.02
N ALA A 196 -77.61 5.00 50.74
CA ALA A 196 -77.76 3.55 50.91
C ALA A 196 -77.65 3.16 52.40
#